data_AF-A0A1I2HBS0-F1
#
_entry.id   AF-A0A1I2HBS0-F1
#
_cell.length_a   1.000
_cell.length_b   1.000
_cell.length_c   1.000
_cell.angle_alpha   90.00
_cell.angle_beta   90.00
_cell.angle_gamma   90.00
#
_symmetry.space_group_name_H-M   'P 1'
#
loop_
_entity.id
_entity.type
_entity.pdbx_description
1 polymer ?
#
loop_
_entity_poly.entity_id
_entity_poly.type
_entity_poly.pdbx_seq_one_letter_code
_entity_poly.pdbx_strand_id
1 'polypeptide(L)'
;MIKRHKPRRLHPIYMLFPLFNTIKGLLPLIIITLLQGVKWSELNGYIYLGILAGVTLLLFLGLLGWRKFSFTVEEDRIVIRKGILFRDEKTIYFGRIHSVNLEQPLLQRLLGVTQVKIETPGGNKKAEGVLAALTDKDARQLQKLMLTPVELQSEADAAPEGDEAAEDRSPSQVRAMPRLQLHAGQLLLAAATSLNFGLVAAFIAGIVSLADDFINELAPNLYSTLYEESTSVDPSYAVIAVIAVCGLAFAWLLSLVLYVIKFSGFTADKQDEQISISYGLLEKKVHHFDARKVQAVIVQEGLLHQWIGYAQIQLQVVSSDKTERLMLHPFMPATSLDSVMACFVPQFTAAKIKAAAPKRAYFDYVWKGLLAVSLLCAVLIYFFHNVGLWSLLLLPIAAAWSWSCLSAAGMNLEHGQLTLRKRVLTRITYYMRRPQIVSMTAKRTRRQQKRRLLSISAHVLGSLQAYKVACLEREDVERVWHWYSHNRTGNKK
;
A
#
# COMPACT_ATOMS: atom_id res chain seq x y z
N MET A 1 28.17 16.30 -10.36
CA MET A 1 27.27 17.06 -11.25
C MET A 1 26.99 16.25 -12.50
N ILE A 2 25.72 16.04 -12.82
CA ILE A 2 25.28 15.42 -14.08
C ILE A 2 25.52 16.43 -15.22
N LYS A 3 26.46 16.13 -16.13
CA LYS A 3 26.70 16.94 -17.33
C LYS A 3 25.62 16.63 -18.38
N ARG A 4 24.93 17.66 -18.88
CA ARG A 4 23.94 17.55 -19.96
C ARG A 4 24.61 17.04 -21.26
N HIS A 5 23.85 16.34 -22.10
CA HIS A 5 24.24 15.83 -23.43
C HIS A 5 25.37 14.79 -23.51
N LYS A 6 25.89 14.26 -22.40
CA LYS A 6 26.86 13.15 -22.42
C LYS A 6 26.24 11.84 -21.93
N PRO A 7 26.46 10.71 -22.63
CA PRO A 7 25.96 9.42 -22.18
C PRO A 7 26.67 9.03 -20.88
N ARG A 8 25.90 8.78 -19.84
CA ARG A 8 26.38 8.24 -18.56
C ARG A 8 25.94 6.80 -18.41
N ARG A 9 26.76 5.99 -17.75
CA ARG A 9 26.42 4.61 -17.39
C ARG A 9 25.87 4.56 -15.98
N LEU A 10 25.19 3.46 -15.68
CA LEU A 10 24.83 3.12 -14.30
C LEU A 10 26.08 2.85 -13.47
N HIS A 11 25.91 2.79 -12.15
CA HIS A 11 26.96 2.41 -11.23
C HIS A 11 27.47 0.98 -11.56
N PRO A 12 28.79 0.71 -11.49
CA PRO A 12 29.39 -0.60 -11.81
C PRO A 12 28.75 -1.78 -11.07
N ILE A 13 28.21 -1.54 -9.87
CA ILE A 13 27.53 -2.56 -9.07
C ILE A 13 26.35 -3.24 -9.78
N TYR A 14 25.78 -2.60 -10.81
CA TYR A 14 24.73 -3.19 -11.64
C TYR A 14 25.14 -4.55 -12.24
N MET A 15 26.45 -4.79 -12.43
CA MET A 15 26.98 -6.07 -12.91
C MET A 15 26.58 -7.26 -12.02
N LEU A 16 26.36 -7.03 -10.72
CA LEU A 16 25.98 -8.07 -9.77
C LEU A 16 24.46 -8.29 -9.67
N PHE A 17 23.65 -7.42 -10.29
CA PHE A 17 22.20 -7.47 -10.14
C PHE A 17 21.56 -8.76 -10.68
N PRO A 18 21.98 -9.31 -11.85
CA PRO A 18 21.47 -10.60 -12.30
C PRO A 18 21.74 -11.71 -11.29
N LEU A 19 22.95 -11.78 -10.74
CA LEU A 19 23.33 -12.75 -9.71
C LEU A 19 22.44 -12.63 -8.48
N PHE A 20 22.27 -11.42 -7.95
CA PHE A 20 21.46 -11.19 -6.76
C PHE A 20 19.98 -11.49 -6.97
N ASN A 21 19.42 -11.16 -8.13
CA ASN A 21 18.04 -11.48 -8.44
C ASN A 21 17.82 -13.00 -8.55
N THR A 22 18.79 -13.74 -9.11
CA THR A 22 18.77 -15.21 -9.15
C THR A 22 18.84 -15.80 -7.73
N ILE A 23 19.79 -15.34 -6.90
CA ILE A 23 19.90 -15.79 -5.49
C ILE A 23 18.61 -15.52 -4.73
N LYS A 24 18.02 -14.33 -4.89
CA LYS A 24 16.74 -13.98 -4.26
C LYS A 24 15.60 -14.89 -4.72
N GLY A 25 15.55 -15.25 -6.00
CA GLY A 25 14.56 -16.18 -6.54
C GLY A 25 14.74 -17.62 -6.03
N LEU A 26 15.97 -18.01 -5.71
CA LEU A 26 16.32 -19.33 -5.19
C LEU A 26 16.26 -19.43 -3.66
N LEU A 27 16.07 -18.32 -2.93
CA LEU A 27 16.00 -18.32 -1.45
C LEU A 27 15.06 -19.39 -0.87
N PRO A 28 13.81 -19.59 -1.37
CA PRO A 28 12.93 -20.63 -0.84
C PRO A 28 13.53 -22.03 -0.98
N LEU A 29 14.16 -22.32 -2.13
CA LEU A 29 14.82 -23.60 -2.38
C LEU A 29 16.01 -23.79 -1.45
N ILE A 30 16.85 -22.76 -1.27
CA ILE A 30 18.01 -22.79 -0.37
C ILE A 30 17.59 -23.03 1.08
N ILE A 31 16.48 -22.42 1.52
CA ILE A 31 15.95 -22.62 2.87
C ILE A 31 15.43 -24.05 3.01
N ILE A 32 14.67 -24.57 2.05
CA ILE A 32 14.16 -25.94 2.08
C ILE A 32 15.30 -26.96 2.13
N THR A 33 16.32 -26.81 1.29
CA THR A 33 17.46 -27.75 1.28
C THR A 33 18.31 -27.67 2.55
N LEU A 34 18.38 -26.50 3.18
CA LEU A 34 19.05 -26.33 4.47
C LEU A 34 18.25 -27.01 5.60
N LEU A 35 16.92 -26.85 5.62
CA LEU A 35 16.03 -27.48 6.61
C LEU A 35 15.97 -29.00 6.45
N GLN A 36 16.00 -29.51 5.21
CA GLN A 36 16.05 -30.96 4.95
C GLN A 36 17.39 -31.61 5.28
N GLY A 37 18.36 -30.86 5.83
CA GLY A 37 19.66 -31.40 6.21
C GLY A 37 20.44 -31.99 5.03
N VAL A 38 20.22 -31.49 3.81
CA VAL A 38 20.86 -32.02 2.60
C VAL A 38 22.37 -31.90 2.77
N LYS A 39 23.06 -33.05 2.76
CA LYS A 39 24.52 -33.10 2.85
C LYS A 39 25.14 -32.66 1.54
N TRP A 40 25.41 -31.36 1.43
CA TRP A 40 26.01 -30.78 0.23
C TRP A 40 27.32 -31.47 -0.19
N SER A 41 28.09 -32.01 0.76
CA SER A 41 29.32 -32.77 0.49
C SER A 41 29.12 -34.05 -0.32
N GLU A 42 27.93 -34.65 -0.29
CA GLU A 42 27.61 -35.88 -1.03
C GLU A 42 27.02 -35.59 -2.43
N LEU A 43 26.83 -34.31 -2.77
CA LEU A 43 26.37 -33.90 -4.10
C LEU A 43 27.45 -34.18 -5.14
N ASN A 44 27.02 -34.72 -6.28
CA ASN A 44 27.89 -35.05 -7.39
C ASN A 44 28.70 -33.82 -7.86
N GLY A 45 30.00 -33.99 -8.12
CA GLY A 45 30.92 -32.89 -8.45
C GLY A 45 30.46 -32.00 -9.63
N TYR A 46 29.70 -32.58 -10.57
CA TYR A 46 29.09 -31.85 -11.68
C TYR A 46 28.12 -30.75 -11.25
N ILE A 47 27.48 -30.86 -10.07
CA ILE A 47 26.57 -29.84 -9.53
C ILE A 47 27.36 -28.57 -9.16
N TYR A 48 28.51 -28.73 -8.50
CA TYR A 48 29.39 -27.61 -8.18
C TYR A 48 29.92 -26.92 -9.42
N LEU A 49 30.30 -27.70 -10.44
CA LEU A 49 30.74 -27.18 -11.72
C LEU A 49 29.59 -26.42 -12.42
N GLY A 50 28.37 -26.93 -12.34
CA GLY A 50 27.16 -26.27 -12.85
C GLY A 50 26.87 -24.95 -12.15
N ILE A 51 26.98 -24.89 -10.82
CA ILE A 51 26.81 -23.66 -10.03
C ILE A 51 27.89 -22.64 -10.41
N LEU A 52 29.16 -23.06 -10.47
CA LEU A 52 30.27 -22.19 -10.85
C LEU A 52 30.07 -21.64 -12.27
N ALA A 53 29.73 -22.50 -13.23
CA ALA A 53 29.43 -22.09 -14.60
C ALA A 53 28.26 -21.09 -14.65
N GLY A 54 27.20 -21.35 -13.89
CA GLY A 54 26.04 -20.47 -13.77
C GLY A 54 26.39 -19.10 -13.19
N VAL A 55 27.16 -19.04 -12.10
CA VAL A 55 27.63 -17.78 -11.49
C VAL A 55 28.50 -17.00 -12.47
N THR A 56 29.43 -17.68 -13.14
CA THR A 56 30.34 -17.06 -14.12
C THR A 56 29.56 -16.49 -15.30
N LEU A 57 28.59 -17.23 -15.82
CA LEU A 57 27.71 -16.78 -16.89
C LEU A 57 26.87 -15.57 -16.46
N LEU A 58 26.31 -15.56 -15.25
CA LEU A 58 25.51 -14.44 -14.74
C LEU A 58 26.35 -13.17 -14.57
N LEU A 59 27.60 -13.29 -14.08
CA LEU A 59 28.53 -12.16 -13.98
C LEU A 59 28.91 -11.63 -15.37
N PHE A 60 29.17 -12.52 -16.33
CA PHE A 60 29.46 -12.13 -17.72
C PHE A 60 28.27 -11.38 -18.35
N LEU A 61 27.06 -11.92 -18.23
CA LEU A 61 25.84 -11.25 -18.72
C LEU A 61 25.59 -9.92 -18.00
N GLY A 62 25.87 -9.85 -16.70
CA GLY A 62 25.79 -8.61 -15.92
C GLY A 62 26.77 -7.54 -16.39
N LEU A 63 28.02 -7.93 -16.71
CA LEU A 63 29.04 -7.05 -17.29
C LEU A 63 28.60 -6.52 -18.66
N LEU A 64 28.13 -7.39 -19.56
CA LEU A 64 27.62 -6.98 -20.87
C LEU A 64 26.42 -6.04 -20.72
N GLY A 65 25.50 -6.36 -19.82
CA GLY A 65 24.36 -5.53 -19.48
C GLY A 65 24.76 -4.14 -18.99
N TRP A 66 25.70 -4.06 -18.04
CA TRP A 66 26.21 -2.78 -17.54
C TRP A 66 26.90 -1.95 -18.63
N ARG A 67 27.73 -2.57 -19.50
CA ARG A 67 28.42 -1.86 -20.58
C ARG A 67 27.45 -1.27 -21.62
N LYS A 68 26.31 -1.93 -21.85
CA LYS A 68 25.28 -1.49 -22.81
C LYS A 68 24.19 -0.61 -22.19
N PHE A 69 24.09 -0.53 -20.87
CA PHE A 69 23.13 0.35 -20.20
C PHE A 69 23.70 1.76 -20.05
N SER A 70 23.10 2.71 -20.79
CA SER A 70 23.43 4.13 -20.68
C SER A 70 22.18 5.01 -20.62
N PHE A 71 22.32 6.20 -20.05
CA PHE A 71 21.29 7.23 -20.07
C PHE A 71 21.92 8.58 -20.40
N THR A 72 21.18 9.43 -21.11
CA THR A 72 21.59 10.79 -21.48
C THR A 72 20.51 11.75 -21.02
N VAL A 73 20.92 12.80 -20.31
CA VAL A 73 20.03 13.86 -19.83
C VAL A 73 20.22 15.06 -20.74
N GLU A 74 19.15 15.46 -21.42
CA GLU A 74 19.08 16.65 -22.27
C GLU A 74 18.31 17.76 -21.54
N GLU A 75 17.91 18.82 -22.24
CA GLU A 75 17.25 19.98 -21.63
C GLU A 75 15.81 19.68 -21.21
N ASP A 76 15.08 18.95 -22.05
CA ASP A 76 13.65 18.66 -21.88
C ASP A 76 13.33 17.16 -21.80
N ARG A 77 14.33 16.28 -21.89
CA ARG A 77 14.14 14.83 -21.97
C ARG A 77 15.29 14.02 -21.40
N ILE A 78 14.98 12.78 -21.04
CA ILE A 78 15.94 11.73 -20.74
C ILE A 78 15.84 10.60 -21.77
N VAL A 79 16.99 10.19 -22.32
CA VAL A 79 17.10 9.06 -23.23
C VAL A 79 17.76 7.90 -22.51
N ILE A 80 17.05 6.78 -22.35
CA ILE A 80 17.52 5.56 -21.69
C ILE A 80 17.76 4.50 -22.75
N ARG A 81 18.99 3.98 -22.83
CA ARG A 81 19.39 2.92 -23.75
C ARG A 81 19.85 1.70 -22.98
N LYS A 82 19.29 0.54 -23.29
CA LYS A 82 19.65 -0.74 -22.64
C LYS A 82 19.50 -1.93 -23.60
N GLY A 83 19.97 -3.08 -23.15
CA GLY A 83 19.82 -4.36 -23.84
C GLY A 83 21.12 -4.90 -24.41
N ILE A 84 21.25 -6.22 -24.38
CA ILE A 84 22.47 -6.94 -24.82
C ILE A 84 22.28 -7.41 -26.26
N LEU A 85 21.26 -8.23 -26.50
CA LEU A 85 20.92 -8.78 -27.80
C LEU A 85 19.94 -7.88 -28.57
N PHE A 86 18.84 -7.49 -27.91
CA PHE A 86 17.86 -6.53 -28.41
C PHE A 86 18.09 -5.17 -27.78
N ARG A 87 18.25 -4.13 -28.59
CA ARG A 87 18.47 -2.75 -28.12
C ARG A 87 17.11 -2.09 -27.87
N ASP A 88 16.91 -1.58 -26.66
CA ASP A 88 15.74 -0.83 -26.23
C ASP A 88 16.18 0.61 -25.96
N GLU A 89 15.64 1.56 -26.71
CA GLU A 89 15.85 3.00 -26.53
C GLU A 89 14.52 3.66 -26.20
N LYS A 90 14.51 4.41 -25.10
CA LYS A 90 13.32 5.10 -24.60
C LYS A 90 13.62 6.55 -24.33
N THR A 91 12.81 7.43 -24.91
CA THR A 91 12.92 8.88 -24.73
C THR A 91 11.72 9.36 -23.92
N ILE A 92 11.99 9.94 -22.76
CA ILE A 92 10.97 10.44 -21.84
C ILE A 92 11.16 11.95 -21.69
N TYR A 93 10.20 12.73 -22.17
CA TYR A 93 10.16 14.18 -22.00
C TYR A 93 9.77 14.55 -20.56
N PHE A 94 10.44 15.52 -19.96
CA PHE A 94 10.17 15.99 -18.59
C PHE A 94 8.73 16.48 -18.42
N GLY A 95 8.17 17.15 -19.43
CA GLY A 95 6.75 17.55 -19.43
C GLY A 95 5.75 16.38 -19.41
N ARG A 96 6.19 15.16 -19.73
CA ARG A 96 5.39 13.93 -19.60
C ARG A 96 5.68 13.15 -18.33
N ILE A 97 6.70 13.52 -17.55
CA ILE A 97 6.99 12.85 -16.28
C ILE A 97 5.94 13.27 -15.27
N HIS A 98 5.26 12.28 -14.69
CA HIS A 98 4.25 12.53 -13.68
C HIS A 98 4.78 12.36 -12.26
N SER A 99 5.66 11.36 -12.08
CA SER A 99 6.31 11.05 -10.82
C SER A 99 7.69 10.45 -11.05
N VAL A 100 8.60 10.73 -10.11
CA VAL A 100 9.94 10.18 -10.05
C VAL A 100 10.15 9.60 -8.66
N ASN A 101 10.10 8.28 -8.55
CA ASN A 101 10.23 7.56 -7.29
C ASN A 101 11.68 7.12 -7.09
N LEU A 102 12.22 7.37 -5.90
CA LEU A 102 13.51 6.81 -5.47
C LEU A 102 13.26 5.60 -4.59
N GLU A 103 13.84 4.47 -4.98
CA GLU A 103 13.77 3.23 -4.22
C GLU A 103 15.17 2.77 -3.86
N GLN A 104 15.34 2.38 -2.60
CA GLN A 104 16.60 1.86 -2.11
C GLN A 104 16.36 0.60 -1.25
N PRO A 105 16.14 -0.57 -1.89
CA PRO A 105 16.17 -1.88 -1.23
C PRO A 105 17.46 -2.11 -0.42
N LEU A 106 17.42 -3.00 0.56
CA LEU A 106 18.48 -3.19 1.56
C LEU A 106 19.84 -3.44 0.90
N LEU A 107 19.85 -4.28 -0.12
CA LEU A 107 21.05 -4.58 -0.88
C LEU A 107 21.59 -3.36 -1.62
N GLN A 108 20.72 -2.56 -2.26
CA GLN A 108 21.14 -1.32 -2.90
C GLN A 108 21.64 -0.29 -1.87
N ARG A 109 21.02 -0.24 -0.69
CA ARG A 109 21.42 0.62 0.43
C ARG A 109 22.80 0.27 0.96
N LEU A 110 23.07 -1.03 1.18
CA LEU A 110 24.37 -1.53 1.63
C LEU A 110 25.45 -1.23 0.59
N LEU A 111 25.09 -1.29 -0.69
CA LEU A 111 25.99 -1.01 -1.81
C LEU A 111 26.06 0.49 -2.20
N GLY A 112 25.40 1.37 -1.45
CA GLY A 112 25.45 2.82 -1.65
C GLY A 112 24.78 3.33 -2.94
N VAL A 113 23.93 2.52 -3.58
CA VAL A 113 23.21 2.87 -4.81
C VAL A 113 21.72 3.03 -4.58
N THR A 114 21.05 3.76 -5.47
CA THR A 114 19.62 4.06 -5.46
C THR A 114 19.03 3.81 -6.85
N GLN A 115 17.85 3.23 -6.89
CA GLN A 115 17.07 3.03 -8.10
C GLN A 115 16.13 4.22 -8.32
N VAL A 116 16.12 4.76 -9.54
CA VAL A 116 15.18 5.81 -9.98
C VAL A 116 14.14 5.17 -10.89
N LYS A 117 12.87 5.30 -10.53
CA LYS A 117 11.73 4.88 -11.35
C LYS A 117 10.98 6.11 -11.85
N ILE A 118 10.87 6.23 -13.16
CA ILE A 118 10.22 7.33 -13.86
C ILE A 118 8.90 6.81 -14.40
N GLU A 119 7.81 7.49 -14.07
CA GLU A 119 6.48 7.14 -14.52
C GLU A 119 5.85 8.25 -15.35
N THR A 120 5.25 7.85 -16.47
CA THR A 120 4.63 8.68 -17.52
C THR A 120 3.19 8.21 -17.80
N PRO A 121 2.26 9.12 -18.15
CA PRO A 121 0.88 8.77 -18.51
C PRO A 121 0.83 7.79 -19.70
N GLY A 122 -0.14 6.89 -19.74
CA GLY A 122 -0.28 5.92 -20.84
C GLY A 122 0.56 4.63 -20.68
N GLY A 123 1.41 4.55 -19.65
CA GLY A 123 2.31 3.43 -19.45
C GLY A 123 1.61 2.15 -19.01
N ASN A 124 1.84 1.03 -19.71
CA ASN A 124 1.55 -0.31 -19.18
C ASN A 124 2.16 -0.44 -17.78
N LYS A 125 1.51 -1.15 -16.83
CA LYS A 125 1.82 -1.31 -15.37
C LYS A 125 3.29 -1.37 -14.88
N LYS A 126 4.32 -1.36 -15.73
CA LYS A 126 5.74 -1.20 -15.40
C LYS A 126 6.15 0.28 -15.56
N ALA A 127 7.05 0.77 -14.71
CA ALA A 127 7.61 2.13 -14.88
C ALA A 127 8.24 2.26 -16.28
N GLU A 128 7.98 3.38 -16.96
CA GLU A 128 8.39 3.56 -18.35
C GLU A 128 9.92 3.63 -18.46
N GLY A 129 10.56 4.32 -17.51
CA GLY A 129 12.00 4.38 -17.32
C GLY A 129 12.43 3.86 -15.95
N VAL A 130 13.44 2.99 -15.90
CA VAL A 130 14.03 2.50 -14.65
C VAL A 130 15.55 2.56 -14.74
N LEU A 131 16.16 3.38 -13.89
CA LEU A 131 17.61 3.44 -13.71
C LEU A 131 17.96 2.69 -12.43
N ALA A 132 18.46 1.47 -12.58
CA ALA A 132 18.51 0.50 -11.49
C ALA A 132 19.59 0.79 -10.43
N ALA A 133 20.66 1.48 -10.79
CA ALA A 133 21.78 1.74 -9.89
C ALA A 133 22.44 3.08 -10.21
N LEU A 134 22.09 4.11 -9.44
CA LEU A 134 22.74 5.43 -9.43
C LEU A 134 23.29 5.71 -8.03
N THR A 135 24.27 6.59 -7.89
CA THR A 135 24.65 7.09 -6.56
C THR A 135 23.50 7.89 -5.96
N ASP A 136 23.33 7.91 -4.64
CA ASP A 136 22.24 8.68 -3.99
C ASP A 136 22.28 10.17 -4.38
N LYS A 137 23.49 10.74 -4.51
CA LYS A 137 23.69 12.12 -4.99
C LYS A 137 23.21 12.31 -6.43
N ASP A 138 23.59 11.43 -7.36
CA ASP A 138 23.14 11.52 -8.76
C ASP A 138 21.63 11.27 -8.87
N ALA A 139 21.07 10.33 -8.10
CA ALA A 139 19.64 10.01 -8.11
C ALA A 139 18.79 11.22 -7.65
N ARG A 140 19.19 11.88 -6.55
CA ARG A 140 18.54 13.12 -6.07
C ARG A 140 18.72 14.27 -7.05
N GLN A 141 19.90 14.43 -7.64
CA GLN A 141 20.13 15.47 -8.64
C GLN A 141 19.24 15.25 -9.87
N LEU A 142 19.14 14.01 -10.35
CA LEU A 142 18.29 13.67 -11.49
C LEU A 142 16.81 13.90 -11.19
N GLN A 143 16.35 13.50 -10.00
CA GLN A 143 14.98 13.75 -9.54
C GLN A 143 14.66 15.24 -9.52
N LYS A 144 15.55 16.07 -8.95
CA LYS A 144 15.37 17.53 -8.95
C LYS A 144 15.28 18.09 -10.37
N LEU A 145 16.17 17.67 -11.28
CA LEU A 145 16.15 18.11 -12.68
C LEU A 145 14.84 17.76 -13.39
N MET A 146 14.26 16.58 -13.11
CA MET A 146 13.02 16.12 -13.74
C MET A 146 11.76 16.76 -13.16
N LEU A 147 11.79 17.16 -11.89
CA LEU A 147 10.63 17.73 -11.17
C LEU A 147 10.63 19.26 -11.13
N THR A 148 11.70 19.91 -11.58
CA THR A 148 11.74 21.38 -11.69
C THR A 148 10.92 21.80 -12.92
N PRO A 149 9.85 22.60 -12.77
CA PRO A 149 9.10 23.12 -13.91
C PRO A 149 10.01 23.92 -14.84
N VAL A 150 9.96 23.64 -16.14
CA VAL A 150 10.75 24.30 -17.18
C VAL A 150 10.31 25.76 -17.42
N GLU A 151 9.24 26.22 -16.75
CA GLU A 151 8.62 27.55 -16.94
C GLU A 151 9.50 28.75 -16.54
N LEU A 152 10.67 28.55 -15.92
CA LEU A 152 11.57 29.66 -15.52
C LEU A 152 12.79 29.88 -16.44
N GLN A 153 12.88 29.22 -17.59
CA GLN A 153 14.02 29.42 -18.52
C GLN A 153 13.68 30.16 -19.82
N SER A 154 12.39 30.41 -20.12
CA SER A 154 12.00 31.13 -21.35
C SER A 154 11.82 32.65 -21.20
N GLU A 155 11.95 33.22 -20.01
CA GLU A 155 11.87 34.69 -19.80
C GLU A 155 13.21 35.34 -19.39
N ALA A 156 14.31 34.57 -19.31
CA ALA A 156 15.61 35.09 -18.86
C ALA A 156 16.57 35.50 -19.99
N ASP A 157 16.14 35.46 -21.26
CA ASP A 157 16.98 35.79 -22.43
C ASP A 157 16.72 37.19 -23.01
N ALA A 158 16.17 38.09 -22.20
CA ALA A 158 16.12 39.54 -22.50
C ALA A 158 16.91 40.30 -21.43
N ALA A 159 18.20 40.49 -21.67
CA ALA A 159 19.04 41.43 -20.92
C ALA A 159 18.64 42.89 -21.26
N PRO A 160 19.01 43.88 -20.41
CA PRO A 160 20.37 44.40 -20.49
C PRO A 160 21.08 44.59 -19.14
N GLU A 161 22.40 44.76 -19.26
CA GLU A 161 23.43 45.01 -18.27
C GLU A 161 23.17 46.24 -17.39
N GLY A 162 23.67 46.19 -16.13
CA GLY A 162 23.70 47.34 -15.22
C GLY A 162 24.12 46.99 -13.79
N ASP A 163 25.42 47.10 -13.54
CA ASP A 163 26.14 47.46 -12.31
C ASP A 163 26.00 46.73 -10.96
N GLU A 164 27.15 46.72 -10.30
CA GLU A 164 27.59 46.06 -9.08
C GLU A 164 26.85 46.51 -7.80
N ALA A 165 26.53 45.55 -6.92
CA ALA A 165 26.67 45.68 -5.47
C ALA A 165 26.43 44.31 -4.80
N ALA A 166 27.53 43.69 -4.37
CA ALA A 166 27.50 42.62 -3.38
C ALA A 166 27.37 43.27 -1.99
N GLU A 167 26.32 42.94 -1.24
CA GLU A 167 26.36 42.81 0.23
C GLU A 167 25.03 42.23 0.78
N ASP A 168 25.19 41.26 1.68
CA ASP A 168 24.24 40.75 2.67
C ASP A 168 22.80 40.38 2.24
N ARG A 169 22.65 39.14 1.76
CA ARG A 169 21.45 38.34 2.05
C ARG A 169 21.82 37.20 3.00
N SER A 170 21.62 37.46 4.29
CA SER A 170 21.62 36.45 5.35
C SER A 170 20.73 35.26 4.96
N PRO A 171 21.08 34.02 5.35
CA PRO A 171 20.39 32.82 4.89
C PRO A 171 18.93 32.86 5.33
N SER A 172 18.03 32.86 4.34
CA SER A 172 16.59 32.79 4.47
C SER A 172 16.20 31.79 5.56
N GLN A 173 15.53 32.29 6.59
CA GLN A 173 14.86 31.51 7.61
C GLN A 173 14.07 30.39 6.93
N VAL A 174 14.52 29.15 7.13
CA VAL A 174 13.85 27.95 6.64
C VAL A 174 12.47 27.92 7.28
N ARG A 175 11.46 28.33 6.51
CA ARG A 175 10.04 28.30 6.89
C ARG A 175 9.74 26.92 7.46
N ALA A 176 9.29 26.86 8.72
CA ALA A 176 9.04 25.61 9.42
C ALA A 176 8.16 24.69 8.57
N MET A 177 8.78 23.66 7.98
CA MET A 177 8.10 22.73 7.09
C MET A 177 7.21 21.82 7.94
N PRO A 178 5.91 21.68 7.63
CA PRO A 178 5.06 20.74 8.34
C PRO A 178 5.56 19.32 8.07
N ARG A 179 6.23 18.76 9.06
CA ARG A 179 6.87 17.46 9.03
C ARG A 179 6.14 16.51 9.97
N LEU A 180 5.46 15.53 9.40
CA LEU A 180 4.77 14.49 10.15
C LEU A 180 5.69 13.29 10.30
N GLN A 181 6.00 12.91 11.53
CA GLN A 181 6.88 11.78 11.84
C GLN A 181 6.18 10.81 12.78
N LEU A 182 6.46 9.52 12.63
CA LEU A 182 6.08 8.53 13.65
C LEU A 182 7.18 8.38 14.68
N HIS A 183 6.79 8.59 15.93
CA HIS A 183 7.61 8.25 17.07
C HIS A 183 7.64 6.73 17.26
N ALA A 184 8.73 6.19 17.83
CA ALA A 184 8.91 4.74 18.01
C ALA A 184 7.76 4.08 18.78
N GLY A 185 7.25 4.73 19.83
CA GLY A 185 6.09 4.24 20.60
C GLY A 185 4.80 4.20 19.77
N GLN A 186 4.56 5.22 18.93
CA GLN A 186 3.40 5.23 18.02
C GLN A 186 3.53 4.16 16.93
N LEU A 187 4.74 3.90 16.44
CA LEU A 187 5.00 2.83 15.47
C LEU A 187 4.73 1.45 16.07
N LEU A 188 5.18 1.18 17.29
CA LEU A 188 4.90 -0.08 17.99
C LEU A 188 3.42 -0.25 18.28
N LEU A 189 2.75 0.80 18.76
CA LEU A 189 1.31 0.77 18.99
C LEU A 189 0.54 0.53 17.69
N ALA A 190 0.89 1.25 16.62
CA ALA A 190 0.33 1.04 15.28
C ALA A 190 0.55 -0.39 14.77
N ALA A 191 1.73 -0.96 15.00
CA ALA A 191 2.06 -2.33 14.61
C ALA A 191 1.21 -3.35 15.39
N ALA A 192 1.03 -3.14 16.70
CA ALA A 192 0.21 -3.99 17.56
C ALA A 192 -1.30 -3.93 17.21
N THR A 193 -1.79 -2.76 16.78
CA THR A 193 -3.21 -2.54 16.48
C THR A 193 -3.59 -2.73 15.00
N SER A 194 -2.62 -2.79 14.09
CA SER A 194 -2.85 -3.01 12.67
C SER A 194 -2.86 -4.50 12.32
N LEU A 195 -4.04 -5.12 12.33
CA LEU A 195 -4.18 -6.50 11.87
C LEU A 195 -4.00 -6.57 10.33
N ASN A 196 -2.81 -6.94 9.89
CA ASN A 196 -2.56 -7.33 8.50
C ASN A 196 -2.97 -8.80 8.30
N PHE A 197 -4.28 -9.06 8.25
CA PHE A 197 -4.82 -10.41 8.06
C PHE A 197 -4.22 -11.15 6.86
N GLY A 198 -3.87 -10.45 5.77
CA GLY A 198 -3.21 -11.08 4.62
C GLY A 198 -1.81 -11.59 4.92
N LEU A 199 -1.04 -10.85 5.74
CA LEU A 199 0.30 -11.28 6.16
C LEU A 199 0.21 -12.41 7.17
N VAL A 200 -0.71 -12.30 8.14
CA VAL A 200 -0.98 -13.36 9.13
C VAL A 200 -1.45 -14.64 8.44
N ALA A 201 -2.37 -14.56 7.48
CA ALA A 201 -2.87 -15.73 6.75
C ALA A 201 -1.79 -16.37 5.87
N ALA A 202 -1.00 -15.58 5.13
CA ALA A 202 0.12 -16.09 4.35
C ALA A 202 1.17 -16.76 5.24
N PHE A 203 1.39 -16.22 6.44
CA PHE A 203 2.30 -16.79 7.41
C PHE A 203 1.76 -18.08 8.03
N ILE A 204 0.49 -18.14 8.43
CA ILE A 204 -0.15 -19.38 8.91
C ILE A 204 -0.08 -20.45 7.82
N ALA A 205 -0.38 -20.10 6.57
CA ALA A 205 -0.24 -21.03 5.45
C ALA A 205 1.22 -21.49 5.26
N GLY A 206 2.19 -20.59 5.42
CA GLY A 206 3.61 -20.91 5.41
C GLY A 206 4.01 -21.87 6.53
N ILE A 207 3.61 -21.60 7.78
CA ILE A 207 3.83 -22.50 8.91
C ILE A 207 3.21 -23.85 8.61
N VAL A 208 1.93 -23.91 8.24
CA VAL A 208 1.24 -25.19 7.97
C VAL A 208 1.94 -25.97 6.85
N SER A 209 2.44 -25.29 5.82
CA SER A 209 3.20 -25.92 4.73
C SER A 209 4.59 -26.41 5.15
N LEU A 210 5.17 -25.87 6.22
CA LEU A 210 6.50 -26.21 6.76
C LEU A 210 6.40 -27.02 8.07
N ALA A 211 5.17 -27.23 8.57
CA ALA A 211 4.93 -27.67 9.94
C ALA A 211 5.40 -29.11 10.14
N ASP A 212 5.10 -30.00 9.20
CA ASP A 212 5.45 -31.41 9.34
C ASP A 212 6.98 -31.60 9.43
N ASP A 213 7.76 -30.90 8.61
CA ASP A 213 9.22 -30.99 8.64
C ASP A 213 9.81 -30.32 9.90
N PHE A 214 9.35 -29.11 10.23
CA PHE A 214 9.90 -28.32 11.34
C PHE A 214 9.53 -28.89 12.72
N ILE A 215 8.31 -29.38 12.90
CA ILE A 215 7.85 -29.98 14.18
C ILE A 215 8.60 -31.29 14.43
N ASN A 216 8.81 -32.12 13.40
CA ASN A 216 9.57 -33.36 13.52
C ASN A 216 11.04 -33.11 13.88
N GLU A 217 11.65 -32.02 13.43
CA GLU A 217 13.04 -31.68 13.76
C GLU A 217 13.17 -31.03 15.16
N LEU A 218 12.28 -30.10 15.51
CA LEU A 218 12.32 -29.40 16.80
C LEU A 218 11.85 -30.29 17.96
N ALA A 219 10.92 -31.22 17.69
CA ALA A 219 10.33 -32.08 18.70
C ALA A 219 9.97 -33.46 18.10
N PRO A 220 10.98 -34.34 17.90
CA PRO A 220 10.84 -35.60 17.15
C PRO A 220 9.85 -36.59 17.76
N ASN A 221 9.61 -36.49 19.06
CA ASN A 221 8.66 -37.35 19.77
C ASN A 221 7.30 -36.67 20.00
N LEU A 222 7.10 -35.43 19.55
CA LEU A 222 5.89 -34.68 19.89
C LEU A 222 4.65 -35.29 19.21
N TYR A 223 4.78 -35.74 17.97
CA TYR A 223 3.72 -36.49 17.28
C TYR A 223 3.42 -37.84 17.94
N SER A 224 4.45 -38.62 18.30
CA SER A 224 4.24 -39.93 18.94
C SER A 224 3.71 -39.80 20.37
N THR A 225 4.15 -38.80 21.13
CA THR A 225 3.67 -38.52 22.49
C THR A 225 2.22 -38.04 22.46
N LEU A 226 1.86 -37.14 21.53
CA LEU A 226 0.46 -36.72 21.31
C LEU A 226 -0.44 -37.88 20.84
N TYR A 227 0.10 -38.81 20.05
CA TYR A 227 -0.64 -39.96 19.54
C TYR A 227 -0.83 -41.05 20.62
N GLU A 228 0.21 -41.37 21.38
CA GLU A 228 0.16 -42.35 22.47
C GLU A 228 -0.68 -41.84 23.66
N GLU A 229 -0.54 -40.57 24.07
CA GLU A 229 -1.40 -39.97 25.12
C GLU A 229 -2.86 -39.82 24.68
N SER A 230 -3.16 -39.77 23.38
CA SER A 230 -4.55 -39.71 22.90
C SER A 230 -5.32 -41.02 23.07
N THR A 231 -4.63 -42.14 23.34
CA THR A 231 -5.24 -43.48 23.43
C THR A 231 -5.50 -43.91 24.89
N SER A 232 -4.95 -43.21 25.89
CA SER A 232 -5.15 -43.54 27.30
C SER A 232 -5.27 -42.27 28.16
N VAL A 233 -6.52 -41.97 28.56
CA VAL A 233 -6.90 -40.96 29.58
C VAL A 233 -6.77 -39.49 29.12
N ASP A 234 -7.85 -38.94 28.54
CA ASP A 234 -8.11 -37.52 28.19
C ASP A 234 -6.99 -36.49 28.49
N PRO A 235 -6.20 -36.07 27.46
CA PRO A 235 -5.58 -34.74 27.49
C PRO A 235 -5.41 -34.09 26.09
N SER A 236 -6.39 -34.20 25.17
CA SER A 236 -6.11 -33.94 23.73
C SER A 236 -6.41 -32.52 23.20
N TYR A 237 -7.37 -31.77 23.75
CA TYR A 237 -7.71 -30.43 23.23
C TYR A 237 -6.87 -29.29 23.81
N ALA A 238 -6.41 -29.43 25.06
CA ALA A 238 -5.67 -28.39 25.75
C ALA A 238 -4.30 -28.14 25.12
N VAL A 239 -3.57 -29.20 24.77
CA VAL A 239 -2.25 -29.09 24.13
C VAL A 239 -2.38 -28.51 22.72
N ILE A 240 -3.36 -28.96 21.94
CA ILE A 240 -3.67 -28.38 20.62
C ILE A 240 -4.03 -26.90 20.75
N ALA A 241 -4.84 -26.53 21.74
CA ALA A 241 -5.19 -25.14 22.01
C ALA A 241 -3.96 -24.30 22.39
N VAL A 242 -3.05 -24.82 23.24
CA VAL A 242 -1.81 -24.13 23.61
C VAL A 242 -0.91 -23.93 22.38
N ILE A 243 -0.71 -24.96 21.55
CA ILE A 243 0.08 -24.86 20.31
C ILE A 243 -0.56 -23.84 19.36
N ALA A 244 -1.88 -23.88 19.18
CA ALA A 244 -2.60 -22.94 18.32
C ALA A 244 -2.47 -21.49 18.84
N VAL A 245 -2.59 -21.28 20.16
CA VAL A 245 -2.42 -19.95 20.79
C VAL A 245 -0.98 -19.47 20.64
N CYS A 246 0.02 -20.32 20.89
CA CYS A 246 1.44 -19.98 20.71
C CYS A 246 1.76 -19.65 19.25
N GLY A 247 1.25 -20.43 18.29
CA GLY A 247 1.41 -20.18 16.86
C GLY A 247 0.77 -18.85 16.43
N LEU A 248 -0.42 -18.55 16.94
CA LEU A 248 -1.12 -17.28 16.69
C LEU A 248 -0.37 -16.09 17.32
N ALA A 249 0.14 -16.24 18.55
CA ALA A 249 0.95 -15.24 19.22
C ALA A 249 2.26 -14.96 18.46
N PHE A 250 2.94 -16.01 17.99
CA PHE A 250 4.13 -15.88 17.16
C PHE A 250 3.84 -15.19 15.83
N ALA A 251 2.75 -15.57 15.15
CA ALA A 251 2.30 -14.91 13.92
C ALA A 251 2.00 -13.42 14.13
N TRP A 252 1.38 -13.07 15.26
CA TRP A 252 1.11 -11.69 15.63
C TRP A 252 2.40 -10.91 15.92
N LEU A 253 3.34 -11.49 16.67
CA LEU A 253 4.66 -10.90 16.94
C LEU A 253 5.45 -10.67 15.65
N LEU A 254 5.48 -11.66 14.74
CA LEU A 254 6.15 -11.51 13.45
C LEU A 254 5.49 -10.41 12.60
N SER A 255 4.16 -10.34 12.58
CA SER A 255 3.42 -9.27 11.90
C SER A 255 3.79 -7.89 12.46
N LEU A 256 3.96 -7.77 13.78
CA LEU A 256 4.42 -6.54 14.43
C LEU A 256 5.81 -6.14 13.94
N VAL A 257 6.76 -7.08 13.95
CA VAL A 257 8.14 -6.86 13.47
C VAL A 257 8.14 -6.42 12.00
N LEU A 258 7.39 -7.11 11.14
CA LEU A 258 7.30 -6.79 9.72
C LEU A 258 6.66 -5.41 9.47
N TYR A 259 5.68 -5.02 10.28
CA TYR A 259 5.09 -3.68 10.22
C TYR A 259 6.10 -2.60 10.60
N VAL A 260 6.84 -2.80 11.69
CA VAL A 260 7.90 -1.88 12.14
C VAL A 260 8.96 -1.73 11.05
N ILE A 261 9.42 -2.84 10.46
CA ILE A 261 10.39 -2.82 9.36
C ILE A 261 9.86 -2.02 8.16
N LYS A 262 8.57 -2.16 7.83
CA LYS A 262 7.92 -1.50 6.69
C LYS A 262 7.75 0.01 6.90
N PHE A 263 7.37 0.45 8.09
CA PHE A 263 7.04 1.85 8.38
C PHE A 263 8.07 2.57 9.26
N SER A 264 9.22 1.93 9.54
CA SER A 264 10.34 2.59 10.22
C SER A 264 10.84 3.80 9.43
N GLY A 265 11.19 4.86 10.16
CA GLY A 265 11.64 6.13 9.59
C GLY A 265 10.58 6.86 8.75
N PHE A 266 9.29 6.57 8.98
CA PHE A 266 8.22 7.22 8.24
C PHE A 266 8.23 8.73 8.47
N THR A 267 8.27 9.47 7.36
CA THR A 267 8.23 10.93 7.33
C THR A 267 7.36 11.37 6.17
N ALA A 268 6.44 12.31 6.44
CA ALA A 268 5.66 12.97 5.42
C ALA A 268 5.91 14.47 5.52
N ASP A 269 6.48 15.03 4.46
CA ASP A 269 6.85 16.44 4.36
C ASP A 269 6.13 17.06 3.17
N LYS A 270 5.58 18.27 3.34
CA LYS A 270 5.00 19.07 2.26
C LYS A 270 5.94 20.22 1.92
N GLN A 271 6.35 20.30 0.65
CA GLN A 271 7.11 21.40 0.07
C GLN A 271 6.26 22.04 -1.02
N ASP A 272 5.80 23.27 -0.78
CA ASP A 272 4.86 23.99 -1.62
C ASP A 272 3.60 23.15 -1.94
N GLU A 273 3.41 22.76 -3.20
CA GLU A 273 2.30 21.92 -3.66
C GLU A 273 2.67 20.42 -3.73
N GLN A 274 3.94 20.05 -3.47
CA GLN A 274 4.41 18.67 -3.52
C GLN A 274 4.41 18.03 -2.13
N ILE A 275 3.86 16.82 -2.04
CA ILE A 275 3.91 15.97 -0.86
C ILE A 275 4.97 14.90 -1.10
N SER A 276 5.93 14.82 -0.19
CA SER A 276 6.94 13.78 -0.15
C SER A 276 6.65 12.82 1.01
N ILE A 277 6.61 11.53 0.71
CA ILE A 277 6.37 10.47 1.69
C ILE A 277 7.53 9.50 1.62
N SER A 278 8.25 9.35 2.74
CA SER A 278 9.38 8.44 2.85
C SER A 278 9.16 7.42 3.96
N TYR A 279 9.40 6.13 3.69
CA TYR A 279 9.35 5.08 4.71
C TYR A 279 10.12 3.81 4.31
N GLY A 280 10.44 2.99 5.32
CA GLY A 280 10.95 1.63 5.15
C GLY A 280 12.41 1.47 5.57
N LEU A 281 12.67 0.44 6.39
CA LEU A 281 14.03 0.06 6.81
C LEU A 281 14.73 -0.81 5.76
N LEU A 282 14.01 -1.84 5.27
CA LEU A 282 14.51 -2.77 4.25
C LEU A 282 14.43 -2.20 2.84
N GLU A 283 13.34 -1.51 2.49
CA GLU A 283 13.19 -0.90 1.18
C GLU A 283 12.74 0.53 1.40
N LYS A 284 13.71 1.46 1.37
CA LYS A 284 13.42 2.87 1.55
C LYS A 284 12.76 3.38 0.28
N LYS A 285 11.48 3.75 0.38
CA LYS A 285 10.69 4.32 -0.72
C LYS A 285 10.49 5.80 -0.46
N VAL A 286 10.71 6.61 -1.48
CA VAL A 286 10.45 8.05 -1.45
C VAL A 286 9.53 8.39 -2.62
N HIS A 287 8.29 8.72 -2.30
CA HIS A 287 7.26 9.11 -3.27
C HIS A 287 7.06 10.62 -3.23
N HIS A 288 7.16 11.27 -4.39
CA HIS A 288 6.83 12.69 -4.55
C HIS A 288 5.65 12.80 -5.50
N PHE A 289 4.61 13.50 -5.06
CA PHE A 289 3.43 13.77 -5.88
C PHE A 289 2.84 15.13 -5.54
N ASP A 290 2.21 15.75 -6.52
CA ASP A 290 1.48 17.01 -6.35
C ASP A 290 0.18 16.76 -5.56
N ALA A 291 -0.08 17.59 -4.55
CA ALA A 291 -1.29 17.56 -3.75
C ALA A 291 -2.56 17.66 -4.60
N ARG A 292 -2.55 18.38 -5.73
CA ARG A 292 -3.69 18.52 -6.65
C ARG A 292 -4.08 17.21 -7.34
N LYS A 293 -3.13 16.28 -7.47
CA LYS A 293 -3.33 14.96 -8.09
C LYS A 293 -4.02 13.96 -7.16
N VAL A 294 -4.28 14.34 -5.90
CA VAL A 294 -5.04 13.54 -4.94
C VAL A 294 -6.52 13.52 -5.35
N GLN A 295 -7.03 12.32 -5.63
CA GLN A 295 -8.39 12.09 -6.11
C GLN A 295 -9.38 11.81 -4.97
N ALA A 296 -8.93 11.14 -3.91
CA ALA A 296 -9.74 10.89 -2.72
C ALA A 296 -8.86 10.72 -1.47
N VAL A 297 -9.41 11.09 -0.33
CA VAL A 297 -8.81 10.80 0.99
C VAL A 297 -9.58 9.64 1.62
N ILE A 298 -8.86 8.61 2.06
CA ILE A 298 -9.41 7.40 2.64
C ILE A 298 -8.94 7.32 4.09
N VAL A 299 -9.88 7.44 5.02
CA VAL A 299 -9.59 7.30 6.45
C VAL A 299 -10.06 5.93 6.92
N GLN A 300 -9.17 5.19 7.55
CA GLN A 300 -9.43 3.85 8.06
C GLN A 300 -9.28 3.81 9.58
N GLU A 301 -10.32 3.36 10.25
CA GLU A 301 -10.36 3.19 11.69
C GLU A 301 -10.63 1.70 11.95
N GLY A 302 -9.57 0.96 12.27
CA GLY A 302 -9.70 -0.40 12.79
C GLY A 302 -10.50 -0.43 14.08
N LEU A 303 -10.94 -1.61 14.52
CA LEU A 303 -11.69 -1.73 15.77
C LEU A 303 -10.91 -1.19 16.97
N LEU A 304 -9.64 -1.59 17.08
CA LEU A 304 -8.72 -1.10 18.10
C LEU A 304 -8.44 0.40 17.95
N HIS A 305 -8.21 0.87 16.72
CA HIS A 305 -7.99 2.30 16.45
C HIS A 305 -9.19 3.13 16.88
N GLN A 306 -10.42 2.70 16.55
CA GLN A 306 -11.63 3.42 16.98
C GLN A 306 -11.74 3.45 18.50
N TRP A 307 -11.44 2.35 19.19
CA TRP A 307 -11.55 2.28 20.65
C TRP A 307 -10.56 3.22 21.35
N ILE A 308 -9.36 3.37 20.80
CA ILE A 308 -8.31 4.25 21.33
C ILE A 308 -8.44 5.70 20.79
N GLY A 309 -9.32 5.95 19.81
CA GLY A 309 -9.53 7.28 19.21
C GLY A 309 -8.51 7.65 18.11
N TYR A 310 -7.94 6.66 17.44
CA TYR A 310 -6.96 6.80 16.37
C TYR A 310 -7.54 6.43 15.00
N ALA A 311 -6.86 6.90 13.95
CA ALA A 311 -7.19 6.64 12.56
C ALA A 311 -5.92 6.58 11.70
N GLN A 312 -6.05 5.94 10.56
CA GLN A 312 -5.04 5.87 9.51
C GLN A 312 -5.53 6.66 8.29
N ILE A 313 -4.67 7.49 7.69
CA ILE A 313 -5.01 8.26 6.49
C ILE A 313 -4.22 7.74 5.29
N GLN A 314 -4.96 7.43 4.23
CA GLN A 314 -4.43 7.07 2.92
C GLN A 314 -4.93 8.06 1.86
N LEU A 315 -4.10 8.31 0.85
CA LEU A 315 -4.42 9.13 -0.30
C LEU A 315 -4.54 8.23 -1.53
N GLN A 316 -5.65 8.35 -2.24
CA GLN A 316 -5.79 7.79 -3.57
C GLN A 316 -5.22 8.80 -4.56
N VAL A 317 -4.08 8.48 -5.15
CA VAL A 317 -3.42 9.31 -6.14
C VAL A 317 -3.42 8.56 -7.47
N VAL A 318 -3.64 9.30 -8.55
CA VAL A 318 -3.45 8.80 -9.91
C VAL A 318 -2.04 9.18 -10.31
N SER A 319 -1.19 8.19 -10.56
CA SER A 319 0.16 8.39 -11.09
C SER A 319 0.34 7.58 -12.35
N SER A 320 0.47 8.22 -13.53
CA SER A 320 0.98 7.57 -14.74
C SER A 320 0.39 6.18 -15.02
N ASP A 321 -0.95 6.11 -15.08
CA ASP A 321 -1.75 4.90 -15.27
C ASP A 321 -1.70 3.84 -14.17
N LYS A 322 -0.91 4.07 -13.12
CA LYS A 322 -0.97 3.32 -11.88
C LYS A 322 -1.86 4.01 -10.86
N THR A 323 -2.61 3.15 -10.20
CA THR A 323 -3.54 3.52 -9.15
C THR A 323 -2.89 3.15 -7.82
N GLU A 324 -2.31 4.13 -7.15
CA GLU A 324 -1.59 3.90 -5.91
C GLU A 324 -2.36 4.48 -4.72
N ARG A 325 -2.43 3.66 -3.66
CA ARG A 325 -2.87 4.11 -2.35
C ARG A 325 -1.64 4.43 -1.53
N LEU A 326 -1.34 5.72 -1.40
CA LEU A 326 -0.20 6.19 -0.65
C LEU A 326 -0.61 6.40 0.80
N MET A 327 0.22 5.94 1.74
CA MET A 327 -0.03 6.13 3.17
C MET A 327 0.43 7.53 3.57
N LEU A 328 -0.50 8.43 3.91
CA LEU A 328 -0.14 9.76 4.42
C LEU A 328 0.23 9.71 5.90
N HIS A 329 -0.52 8.95 6.68
CA HIS A 329 -0.14 8.66 8.06
C HIS A 329 -0.69 7.31 8.53
N PRO A 330 0.18 6.37 8.95
CA PRO A 330 -0.24 5.06 9.42
C PRO A 330 -1.06 5.07 10.72
N PHE A 331 -0.83 6.03 11.63
CA PHE A 331 -1.47 6.00 12.95
C PHE A 331 -1.50 7.37 13.65
N MET A 332 -2.61 8.10 13.60
CA MET A 332 -2.78 9.42 14.23
C MET A 332 -4.09 9.55 15.02
N PRO A 333 -4.19 10.47 16.00
CA PRO A 333 -5.45 10.78 16.65
C PRO A 333 -6.50 11.22 15.64
N ALA A 334 -7.73 10.71 15.78
CA ALA A 334 -8.84 11.07 14.90
C ALA A 334 -9.23 12.56 15.01
N THR A 335 -8.92 13.20 16.14
CA THR A 335 -9.10 14.65 16.38
C THR A 335 -8.17 15.51 15.54
N SER A 336 -6.97 15.02 15.21
CA SER A 336 -6.01 15.72 14.36
C SER A 336 -6.30 15.58 12.87
N LEU A 337 -7.37 14.85 12.49
CA LEU A 337 -7.71 14.60 11.09
C LEU A 337 -7.94 15.89 10.31
N ASP A 338 -8.67 16.84 10.90
CA ASP A 338 -8.97 18.13 10.28
C ASP A 338 -7.70 18.94 10.01
N SER A 339 -6.78 19.02 10.98
CA SER A 339 -5.54 19.80 10.83
C SER A 339 -4.57 19.17 9.82
N VAL A 340 -4.46 17.84 9.81
CA VAL A 340 -3.62 17.14 8.83
C VAL A 340 -4.19 17.26 7.41
N MET A 341 -5.51 17.14 7.24
CA MET A 341 -6.14 17.34 5.94
C MET A 341 -5.98 18.79 5.46
N ALA A 342 -6.22 19.78 6.32
CA ALA A 342 -6.02 21.20 5.98
C ALA A 342 -4.56 21.51 5.58
N CYS A 343 -3.59 20.90 6.25
CA CYS A 343 -2.17 21.11 5.96
C CYS A 343 -1.72 20.44 4.65
N PHE A 344 -2.01 19.14 4.49
CA PHE A 344 -1.47 18.36 3.36
C PHE A 344 -2.35 18.45 2.11
N VAL A 345 -3.67 18.38 2.26
CA VAL A 345 -4.64 18.30 1.17
C VAL A 345 -5.82 19.27 1.42
N PRO A 346 -5.56 20.59 1.37
CA PRO A 346 -6.52 21.64 1.74
C PRO A 346 -7.80 21.63 0.89
N GLN A 347 -7.76 20.95 -0.26
CA GLN A 347 -8.92 20.77 -1.11
C GLN A 347 -9.98 19.82 -0.53
N PHE A 348 -9.71 19.12 0.57
CA PHE A 348 -10.67 18.26 1.28
C PHE A 348 -10.87 18.74 2.72
N THR A 349 -12.09 18.56 3.23
CA THR A 349 -12.48 18.86 4.62
C THR A 349 -12.90 17.57 5.33
N ALA A 350 -12.60 17.39 6.63
CA ALA A 350 -13.02 16.17 7.34
C ALA A 350 -14.49 16.26 7.80
N ALA A 351 -15.38 16.39 6.83
CA ALA A 351 -16.81 16.55 7.05
C ALA A 351 -17.42 15.33 7.76
N LYS A 352 -18.10 15.56 8.89
CA LYS A 352 -18.78 14.52 9.69
C LYS A 352 -19.99 13.96 8.93
N ILE A 353 -20.41 12.75 9.28
CA ILE A 353 -21.59 12.11 8.67
C ILE A 353 -22.88 12.75 9.20
N LYS A 354 -23.74 13.23 8.30
CA LYS A 354 -25.06 13.80 8.63
C LYS A 354 -26.21 12.83 8.34
N ALA A 355 -26.15 12.11 7.22
CA ALA A 355 -27.15 11.14 6.80
C ALA A 355 -26.70 9.71 7.15
N ALA A 356 -27.14 9.18 8.29
CA ALA A 356 -26.85 7.80 8.70
C ALA A 356 -27.82 6.79 8.07
N ALA A 357 -27.40 5.53 7.96
CA ALA A 357 -28.29 4.47 7.49
C ALA A 357 -29.48 4.28 8.48
N PRO A 358 -30.73 4.25 7.99
CA PRO A 358 -31.89 4.18 8.87
C PRO A 358 -32.01 2.79 9.53
N LYS A 359 -32.53 2.71 10.76
CA LYS A 359 -32.66 1.45 11.53
C LYS A 359 -33.42 0.35 10.77
N ARG A 360 -34.37 0.72 9.90
CA ARG A 360 -35.12 -0.21 9.02
C ARG A 360 -34.25 -1.01 8.04
N ALA A 361 -33.02 -0.56 7.79
CA ALA A 361 -32.03 -1.28 6.98
C ALA A 361 -31.38 -2.46 7.73
N TYR A 362 -31.60 -2.62 9.05
CA TYR A 362 -30.97 -3.67 9.86
C TYR A 362 -31.06 -5.06 9.24
N PHE A 363 -32.27 -5.50 8.87
CA PHE A 363 -32.44 -6.83 8.29
C PHE A 363 -31.65 -6.97 6.97
N ASP A 364 -31.52 -5.93 6.14
CA ASP A 364 -30.77 -5.99 4.88
C ASP A 364 -29.26 -6.22 5.10
N TYR A 365 -28.73 -5.78 6.25
CA TYR A 365 -27.36 -6.07 6.68
C TYR A 365 -27.22 -7.47 7.28
N VAL A 366 -28.16 -7.85 8.14
CA VAL A 366 -28.04 -9.03 9.01
C VAL A 366 -28.27 -10.34 8.27
N TRP A 367 -29.29 -10.41 7.41
CA TRP A 367 -29.78 -11.70 6.91
C TRP A 367 -28.72 -12.48 6.09
N LYS A 368 -27.92 -11.78 5.27
CA LYS A 368 -26.87 -12.42 4.47
C LYS A 368 -25.74 -12.96 5.34
N GLY A 369 -25.36 -12.20 6.36
CA GLY A 369 -24.35 -12.60 7.33
C GLY A 369 -24.83 -13.79 8.16
N LEU A 370 -26.06 -13.73 8.68
CA LEU A 370 -26.65 -14.82 9.45
C LEU A 370 -26.80 -16.10 8.63
N LEU A 371 -27.23 -16.04 7.36
CA LEU A 371 -27.30 -17.23 6.52
C LEU A 371 -25.94 -17.89 6.29
N ALA A 372 -24.91 -17.10 6.02
CA ALA A 372 -23.56 -17.62 5.82
C ALA A 372 -23.03 -18.26 7.11
N VAL A 373 -23.25 -17.62 8.26
CA VAL A 373 -22.83 -18.13 9.56
C VAL A 373 -23.66 -19.34 9.98
N SER A 374 -24.97 -19.38 9.71
CA SER A 374 -25.79 -20.55 10.02
C SER A 374 -25.38 -21.78 9.21
N LEU A 375 -25.00 -21.58 7.94
CA LEU A 375 -24.46 -22.66 7.11
C LEU A 375 -23.11 -23.15 7.65
N LEU A 376 -22.23 -22.24 8.08
CA LEU A 376 -20.97 -22.60 8.73
C LEU A 376 -21.21 -23.38 10.04
N CYS A 377 -22.17 -22.94 10.86
CA CYS A 377 -22.54 -23.64 12.08
C CYS A 377 -23.07 -25.05 11.79
N ALA A 378 -23.91 -25.20 10.76
CA ALA A 378 -24.43 -26.51 10.35
C ALA A 378 -23.29 -27.47 9.94
N VAL A 379 -22.31 -26.98 9.17
CA VAL A 379 -21.11 -27.76 8.80
C VAL A 379 -20.30 -28.15 10.04
N LEU A 380 -20.04 -27.20 10.94
CA LEU A 380 -19.28 -27.48 12.16
C LEU A 380 -20.00 -28.46 13.10
N ILE A 381 -21.32 -28.36 13.23
CA ILE A 381 -22.13 -29.32 14.00
C ILE A 381 -22.09 -30.70 13.35
N TYR A 382 -22.16 -30.79 12.02
CA TYR A 382 -22.09 -32.06 11.30
C TYR A 382 -20.74 -32.79 11.53
N PHE A 383 -19.61 -32.08 11.44
CA PHE A 383 -18.29 -32.70 11.62
C PHE A 383 -17.92 -32.92 13.09
N PHE A 384 -18.22 -31.96 13.98
CA PHE A 384 -17.73 -31.93 15.37
C PHE A 384 -18.80 -32.24 16.43
N HIS A 385 -20.02 -32.59 16.03
CA HIS A 385 -21.13 -33.00 16.90
C HIS A 385 -21.34 -32.06 18.10
N ASN A 386 -21.18 -32.54 19.34
CA ASN A 386 -21.42 -31.77 20.56
C ASN A 386 -20.50 -30.54 20.68
N VAL A 387 -19.24 -30.65 20.25
CA VAL A 387 -18.30 -29.52 20.25
C VAL A 387 -18.72 -28.47 19.21
N GLY A 388 -19.31 -28.91 18.10
CA GLY A 388 -19.85 -28.04 17.06
C GLY A 388 -20.99 -27.13 17.53
N LEU A 389 -21.74 -27.49 18.59
CA LEU A 389 -22.81 -26.66 19.13
C LEU A 389 -22.32 -25.30 19.63
N TRP A 390 -21.07 -25.20 20.09
CA TRP A 390 -20.45 -23.91 20.47
C TRP A 390 -20.36 -22.93 19.30
N SER A 391 -20.39 -23.40 18.05
CA SER A 391 -20.42 -22.53 16.87
C SER A 391 -21.68 -21.66 16.80
N LEU A 392 -22.78 -22.04 17.47
CA LEU A 392 -24.00 -21.23 17.54
C LEU A 392 -23.77 -19.86 18.19
N LEU A 393 -22.72 -19.70 19.02
CA LEU A 393 -22.30 -18.39 19.55
C LEU A 393 -21.86 -17.41 18.45
N LEU A 394 -21.52 -17.89 17.25
CA LEU A 394 -21.20 -17.03 16.10
C LEU A 394 -22.43 -16.26 15.59
N LEU A 395 -23.65 -16.75 15.79
CA LEU A 395 -24.88 -16.09 15.34
C LEU A 395 -25.12 -14.73 16.04
N PRO A 396 -25.13 -14.62 17.38
CA PRO A 396 -25.26 -13.33 18.05
C PRO A 396 -24.08 -12.40 17.75
N ILE A 397 -22.85 -12.94 17.62
CA ILE A 397 -21.67 -12.16 17.21
C ILE A 397 -21.87 -11.57 15.81
N ALA A 398 -22.38 -12.34 14.85
CA ALA A 398 -22.66 -11.88 13.49
C ALA A 398 -23.79 -10.85 13.44
N ALA A 399 -24.81 -10.99 14.28
CA ALA A 399 -25.88 -10.00 14.42
C ALA A 399 -25.36 -8.68 15.00
N ALA A 400 -24.57 -8.74 16.07
CA ALA A 400 -23.90 -7.58 16.67
C ALA A 400 -22.93 -6.91 15.68
N TRP A 401 -22.18 -7.70 14.90
CA TRP A 401 -21.32 -7.18 13.84
C TRP A 401 -22.11 -6.45 12.76
N SER A 402 -23.25 -7.02 12.35
CA SER A 402 -24.14 -6.40 11.36
C SER A 402 -24.75 -5.10 11.87
N TRP A 403 -25.08 -5.03 13.17
CA TRP A 403 -25.50 -3.79 13.84
C TRP A 403 -24.41 -2.72 13.82
N SER A 404 -23.16 -3.11 14.09
CA SER A 404 -21.99 -2.24 14.00
C SER A 404 -21.77 -1.71 12.57
N CYS A 405 -21.98 -2.56 11.56
CA CYS A 405 -21.93 -2.18 10.14
C CYS A 405 -23.01 -1.15 9.77
N LEU A 406 -24.24 -1.36 10.25
CA LEU A 406 -25.36 -0.44 10.06
C LEU A 406 -25.07 0.93 10.71
N SER A 407 -24.64 0.91 11.97
CA SER A 407 -24.36 2.14 12.74
C SER A 407 -23.20 2.96 12.13
N ALA A 408 -22.27 2.29 11.46
CA ALA A 408 -21.17 2.94 10.77
C ALA A 408 -21.56 3.45 9.36
N ALA A 409 -22.61 2.94 8.74
CA ALA A 409 -22.98 3.33 7.39
C ALA A 409 -23.63 4.72 7.34
N GLY A 410 -23.19 5.56 6.41
CA GLY A 410 -23.77 6.88 6.23
C GLY A 410 -23.05 7.70 5.17
N MET A 411 -23.56 8.91 4.94
CA MET A 411 -22.96 9.87 4.03
C MET A 411 -23.15 11.32 4.47
N ASN A 412 -22.40 12.21 3.84
CA ASN A 412 -22.59 13.65 3.91
C ASN A 412 -22.29 14.27 2.55
N LEU A 413 -22.97 15.35 2.22
CA LEU A 413 -22.70 16.18 1.06
C LEU A 413 -22.59 17.63 1.54
N GLU A 414 -21.39 18.19 1.47
CA GLU A 414 -21.11 19.50 2.04
C GLU A 414 -20.04 20.21 1.20
N HIS A 415 -20.26 21.48 0.84
CA HIS A 415 -19.33 22.29 0.02
C HIS A 415 -18.83 21.61 -1.27
N GLY A 416 -19.68 20.84 -1.96
CA GLY A 416 -19.27 20.12 -3.18
C GLY A 416 -18.34 18.92 -2.94
N GLN A 417 -18.27 18.45 -1.70
CA GLN A 417 -17.58 17.24 -1.28
C GLN A 417 -18.58 16.18 -0.81
N LEU A 418 -18.44 14.96 -1.34
CA LEU A 418 -19.17 13.78 -0.93
C LEU A 418 -18.32 12.97 0.06
N THR A 419 -18.85 12.74 1.25
CA THR A 419 -18.28 11.85 2.25
C THR A 419 -19.11 10.59 2.33
N LEU A 420 -18.48 9.42 2.15
CA LEU A 420 -19.12 8.11 2.25
C LEU A 420 -18.46 7.29 3.36
N ARG A 421 -19.24 6.75 4.30
CA ARG A 421 -18.72 5.89 5.37
C ARG A 421 -19.36 4.52 5.34
N LYS A 422 -18.54 3.48 5.49
CA LYS A 422 -18.97 2.09 5.64
C LYS A 422 -18.09 1.35 6.63
N ARG A 423 -18.55 0.19 7.10
CA ARG A 423 -17.73 -0.77 7.86
C ARG A 423 -17.80 -2.14 7.20
N VAL A 424 -16.65 -2.82 7.17
CA VAL A 424 -16.52 -4.22 6.72
C VAL A 424 -15.82 -5.03 7.81
N LEU A 425 -14.57 -4.68 8.09
CA LEU A 425 -13.77 -5.09 9.26
C LEU A 425 -13.30 -3.82 9.97
N THR A 426 -12.72 -2.91 9.19
CA THR A 426 -12.43 -1.54 9.58
C THR A 426 -13.60 -0.61 9.18
N ARG A 427 -13.75 0.50 9.90
CA ARG A 427 -14.60 1.61 9.48
C ARG A 427 -13.79 2.45 8.48
N ILE A 428 -14.35 2.66 7.30
CA ILE A 428 -13.68 3.35 6.19
C ILE A 428 -14.53 4.56 5.81
N THR A 429 -13.92 5.73 5.82
CA THR A 429 -14.52 7.00 5.38
C THR A 429 -13.78 7.47 4.13
N TYR A 430 -14.54 7.69 3.06
CA TYR A 430 -14.04 8.19 1.78
C TYR A 430 -14.46 9.66 1.63
N TYR A 431 -13.50 10.54 1.42
CA TYR A 431 -13.73 11.94 1.07
C TYR A 431 -13.37 12.14 -0.40
N MET A 432 -14.33 12.60 -1.20
CA MET A 432 -14.17 12.83 -2.64
C MET A 432 -14.93 14.07 -3.07
N ARG A 433 -14.41 14.82 -4.05
CA ARG A 433 -15.13 15.98 -4.63
C ARG A 433 -15.77 15.61 -5.96
N ARG A 434 -16.76 16.39 -6.38
CA ARG A 434 -17.46 16.20 -7.67
C ARG A 434 -16.53 15.96 -8.86
N PRO A 435 -15.48 16.79 -9.09
CA PRO A 435 -14.65 16.66 -10.30
C PRO A 435 -13.84 15.36 -10.36
N GLN A 436 -13.66 14.70 -9.22
CA GLN A 436 -12.86 13.48 -9.09
C GLN A 436 -13.71 12.22 -9.27
N ILE A 437 -15.05 12.34 -9.21
CA ILE A 437 -16.00 11.26 -9.42
C ILE A 437 -16.21 11.08 -10.93
N VAL A 438 -15.86 9.91 -11.45
CA VAL A 438 -15.97 9.55 -12.88
C VAL A 438 -17.34 8.96 -13.19
N SER A 439 -17.84 8.11 -12.30
CA SER A 439 -19.18 7.55 -12.44
C SER A 439 -19.83 7.35 -11.08
N MET A 440 -21.15 7.43 -11.05
CA MET A 440 -21.92 7.15 -9.85
C MET A 440 -23.04 6.19 -10.21
N THR A 441 -23.29 5.21 -9.36
CA THR A 441 -24.41 4.28 -9.55
C THR A 441 -25.22 4.17 -8.27
N ALA A 442 -26.53 4.29 -8.42
CA ALA A 442 -27.50 4.02 -7.37
C ALA A 442 -28.24 2.73 -7.72
N LYS A 443 -28.18 1.74 -6.83
CA LYS A 443 -28.82 0.43 -7.01
C LYS A 443 -29.77 0.14 -5.87
N ARG A 444 -30.87 -0.55 -6.18
CA ARG A 444 -31.85 -1.03 -5.21
C ARG A 444 -32.31 -2.44 -5.54
N THR A 445 -32.55 -3.25 -4.52
CA THR A 445 -33.27 -4.52 -4.65
C THR A 445 -34.78 -4.31 -4.48
N ARG A 446 -35.61 -5.29 -4.89
CA ARG A 446 -37.08 -5.23 -4.67
C ARG A 446 -37.45 -4.97 -3.21
N ARG A 447 -36.70 -5.57 -2.28
CA ARG A 447 -36.93 -5.39 -0.84
C ARG A 447 -36.50 -4.00 -0.34
N GLN A 448 -35.35 -3.51 -0.81
CA GLN A 448 -34.91 -2.14 -0.52
C GLN A 448 -35.90 -1.11 -1.06
N GLN A 449 -36.51 -1.36 -2.23
CA GLN A 449 -37.55 -0.50 -2.80
C GLN A 449 -38.77 -0.38 -1.88
N LYS A 450 -39.29 -1.50 -1.36
CA LYS A 450 -40.41 -1.48 -0.40
C LYS A 450 -40.07 -0.69 0.88
N ARG A 451 -38.81 -0.67 1.29
CA ARG A 451 -38.32 0.03 2.49
C ARG A 451 -37.77 1.44 2.21
N ARG A 452 -37.91 1.97 0.99
CA ARG A 452 -37.35 3.26 0.56
C ARG A 452 -35.85 3.39 0.84
N LEU A 453 -35.10 2.32 0.56
CA LEU A 453 -33.64 2.26 0.71
C LEU A 453 -32.96 2.21 -0.66
N LEU A 454 -31.79 2.84 -0.75
CA LEU A 454 -30.93 2.82 -1.92
C LEU A 454 -29.47 2.59 -1.52
N SER A 455 -28.71 1.93 -2.38
CA SER A 455 -27.26 1.78 -2.23
C SER A 455 -26.57 2.64 -3.25
N ILE A 456 -25.67 3.52 -2.81
CA ILE A 456 -24.90 4.41 -3.67
C ILE A 456 -23.47 3.90 -3.81
N SER A 457 -22.89 4.08 -4.99
CA SER A 457 -21.47 3.86 -5.21
C SER A 457 -20.91 4.92 -6.14
N ALA A 458 -19.76 5.47 -5.75
CA ALA A 458 -19.03 6.45 -6.53
C ALA A 458 -17.69 5.84 -6.97
N HIS A 459 -17.42 5.92 -8.27
CA HIS A 459 -16.15 5.52 -8.85
C HIS A 459 -15.29 6.77 -9.02
N VAL A 460 -14.14 6.79 -8.37
CA VAL A 460 -13.20 7.90 -8.44
C VAL A 460 -12.13 7.57 -9.47
N LEU A 461 -11.55 8.59 -10.10
CA LEU A 461 -10.45 8.38 -11.04
C LEU A 461 -9.32 7.62 -10.34
N GLY A 462 -8.88 6.53 -10.94
CA GLY A 462 -7.86 5.66 -10.37
C GLY A 462 -8.26 4.85 -9.14
N SER A 463 -9.55 4.74 -8.78
CA SER A 463 -9.97 3.75 -7.79
C SER A 463 -10.11 2.36 -8.44
N LEU A 464 -9.47 1.32 -7.90
CA LEU A 464 -9.66 -0.08 -8.37
C LEU A 464 -11.09 -0.59 -8.16
N GLN A 465 -11.80 -0.03 -7.17
CA GLN A 465 -13.14 -0.44 -6.79
C GLN A 465 -13.96 0.81 -6.48
N ALA A 466 -15.24 0.77 -6.84
CA ALA A 466 -16.17 1.83 -6.48
C ALA A 466 -16.34 1.93 -4.95
N TYR A 467 -16.34 3.16 -4.44
CA TYR A 467 -16.62 3.47 -3.05
C TYR A 467 -18.13 3.37 -2.82
N LYS A 468 -18.55 2.24 -2.24
CA LYS A 468 -19.95 1.86 -2.07
C LYS A 468 -20.41 1.96 -0.62
N VAL A 469 -21.59 2.55 -0.41
CA VAL A 469 -22.35 2.47 0.85
C VAL A 469 -23.73 1.88 0.55
N ALA A 470 -24.16 0.92 1.37
CA ALA A 470 -25.42 0.22 1.15
C ALA A 470 -26.54 0.80 2.03
N CYS A 471 -27.78 0.59 1.59
CA CYS A 471 -28.99 0.75 2.40
C CYS A 471 -29.14 2.12 3.09
N LEU A 472 -28.90 3.20 2.37
CA LEU A 472 -29.16 4.58 2.81
C LEU A 472 -30.60 4.99 2.50
N GLU A 473 -31.06 6.07 3.13
CA GLU A 473 -32.36 6.68 2.86
C GLU A 473 -32.44 7.16 1.41
N ARG A 474 -33.58 6.89 0.76
CA ARG A 474 -33.83 7.24 -0.62
C ARG A 474 -33.64 8.73 -0.91
N GLU A 475 -34.23 9.57 -0.07
CA GLU A 475 -34.21 11.03 -0.25
C GLU A 475 -32.77 11.57 -0.21
N ASP A 476 -31.97 11.09 0.74
CA ASP A 476 -30.57 11.47 0.83
C ASP A 476 -29.76 11.04 -0.40
N VAL A 477 -29.99 9.82 -0.89
CA VAL A 477 -29.29 9.30 -2.08
C VAL A 477 -29.71 10.06 -3.33
N GLU A 478 -30.99 10.41 -3.45
CA GLU A 478 -31.51 11.23 -4.53
C GLU A 478 -30.91 12.65 -4.50
N ARG A 479 -30.74 13.27 -3.33
CA ARG A 479 -30.05 14.57 -3.19
C ARG A 479 -28.62 14.51 -3.75
N VAL A 480 -27.85 13.48 -3.39
CA VAL A 480 -26.49 13.28 -3.93
C VAL A 480 -26.52 12.98 -5.43
N TRP A 481 -27.49 12.18 -5.88
CA TRP A 481 -27.69 11.87 -7.30
C TRP A 481 -27.97 13.12 -8.13
N HIS A 482 -28.85 13.99 -7.67
CA HIS A 482 -29.16 15.26 -8.33
C HIS A 482 -27.98 16.22 -8.33
N TRP A 483 -27.21 16.27 -7.24
CA TRP A 483 -25.99 17.07 -7.19
C TRP A 483 -24.93 16.61 -8.21
N TYR A 484 -24.78 15.29 -8.42
CA TYR A 484 -23.82 14.76 -9.38
C TYR A 484 -24.33 14.88 -10.82
N SER A 485 -25.57 14.45 -11.08
CA SER A 485 -26.19 14.46 -12.41
C SER A 485 -26.39 15.89 -12.93
N HIS A 486 -26.24 16.08 -14.24
CA HIS A 486 -26.22 17.41 -14.87
C HIS A 486 -27.60 18.09 -14.94
N ASN A 487 -28.64 17.54 -14.28
CA ASN A 487 -29.98 18.11 -14.33
C ASN A 487 -30.08 19.35 -13.44
N ARG A 488 -29.74 20.51 -14.01
CA ARG A 488 -30.39 21.78 -13.72
C ARG A 488 -31.90 21.57 -13.84
N THR A 489 -32.57 21.27 -12.74
CA THR A 489 -34.00 21.53 -12.62
C THR A 489 -34.15 23.04 -12.49
N GLY A 490 -34.35 23.72 -13.62
CA GLY A 490 -34.53 25.17 -13.66
C GLY A 490 -34.36 25.80 -15.04
N ASN A 491 -35.23 25.45 -15.99
CA ASN A 491 -35.93 26.42 -16.85
C ASN A 491 -36.89 25.67 -17.79
N LYS A 492 -38.13 25.49 -17.35
CA LYS A 492 -39.27 25.63 -18.25
C LYS A 492 -40.05 26.83 -17.73
N LYS A 493 -40.08 27.87 -18.57
CA LYS A 493 -41.02 28.98 -18.45
C LYS A 493 -42.44 28.47 -18.38
#